data_AF-A0A917D7G8-F1
#
_entry.id   AF-A0A917D7G8-F1
#
_cell.length_a   1.000
_cell.length_b   1.000
_cell.length_c   1.000
_cell.angle_alpha   90.00
_cell.angle_beta   90.00
_cell.angle_gamma   90.00
#
_symmetry.space_group_name_H-M   'P 1'
#
loop_
_entity.id
_entity.type
_entity.pdbx_description
1 polymer ?
#
loop_
_entity_poly.entity_id
_entity_poly.type
_entity_poly.pdbx_seq_one_letter_code
_entity_poly.pdbx_strand_id
1 'polypeptide(L)'
;MENREIYAYATLNVTVSYLVPALGKLQAIEYAYYQLNEGSIQLDQVNLIDESGVRQPFMVDQVESIDWTDAAFSENSNLFKVQGSIQLLLRTKIDSQRDKLALPRTTYRLPRSIIKDKTIWVIPTKRMPAFVHVMNQTLEWKIAKKAEKAEKAEKAEKAVKVLVQVG
;
A
#
# COMPACT_ATOMS: atom_id res chain seq x y z
N MET A 1 7.30 29.58 13.08
CA MET A 1 8.07 28.73 12.14
C MET A 1 7.13 27.66 11.64
N GLU A 2 6.74 27.70 10.37
CA GLU A 2 5.91 26.65 9.79
C GLU A 2 6.72 25.35 9.77
N ASN A 3 6.29 24.37 10.57
CA ASN A 3 6.90 23.06 10.62
C ASN A 3 6.49 22.34 9.34
N ARG A 4 7.31 22.42 8.28
CA ARG A 4 7.05 21.70 7.03
C ARG A 4 7.09 20.20 7.32
N GLU A 5 5.92 19.58 7.35
CA GLU A 5 5.82 18.14 7.52
C GLU A 5 6.50 17.45 6.35
N ILE A 6 7.49 16.63 6.67
CA ILE A 6 8.22 15.85 5.67
C ILE A 6 7.61 14.46 5.67
N TYR A 7 7.31 13.95 4.47
CA TYR A 7 6.71 12.63 4.28
C TYR A 7 7.65 11.72 3.51
N ALA A 8 7.60 10.43 3.84
CA ALA A 8 8.19 9.36 3.06
C ALA A 8 7.07 8.53 2.43
N TYR A 9 7.30 8.06 1.20
CA TYR A 9 6.30 7.33 0.42
C TYR A 9 6.79 5.93 0.11
N ALA A 10 5.88 4.96 0.09
CA ALA A 10 6.15 3.59 -0.29
C ALA A 10 4.96 2.99 -1.03
N THR A 11 5.23 2.02 -1.91
CA THR A 11 4.21 1.18 -2.52
C THR A 11 4.17 -0.14 -1.75
N LEU A 12 3.00 -0.46 -1.19
CA LEU A 12 2.72 -1.77 -0.59
C LEU A 12 2.03 -2.64 -1.63
N ASN A 13 2.65 -3.76 -1.98
CA ASN A 13 2.02 -4.80 -2.79
C ASN A 13 1.62 -5.96 -1.88
N VAL A 14 0.38 -6.41 -1.96
CA VAL A 14 -0.16 -7.50 -1.13
C VAL A 14 -0.80 -8.53 -2.04
N THR A 15 -0.29 -9.75 -2.03
CA THR A 15 -0.97 -10.90 -2.63
C THR A 15 -1.96 -11.45 -1.63
N VAL A 16 -3.22 -11.56 -2.02
CA VAL A 16 -4.32 -11.92 -1.14
C VAL A 16 -5.12 -13.08 -1.68
N SER A 17 -5.85 -13.71 -0.76
CA SER A 17 -6.87 -14.69 -1.07
C SER A 17 -8.17 -14.32 -0.36
N TYR A 18 -9.26 -14.29 -1.13
CA TYR A 18 -10.58 -13.90 -0.67
C TYR A 18 -11.57 -15.04 -0.88
N LEU A 19 -12.30 -15.41 0.17
CA LEU A 19 -13.34 -16.43 0.09
C LEU A 19 -14.68 -15.76 -0.23
N VAL A 20 -15.32 -16.20 -1.31
CA VAL A 20 -16.59 -15.64 -1.77
C VAL A 20 -17.61 -16.73 -2.10
N PRO A 21 -18.90 -16.48 -1.91
CA PRO A 21 -19.95 -17.40 -2.35
C PRO A 21 -20.15 -17.28 -3.86
N ALA A 22 -20.09 -18.41 -4.58
CA ALA A 22 -20.34 -18.46 -6.01
C ALA A 22 -20.70 -19.89 -6.47
N LEU A 23 -21.32 -19.99 -7.64
CA LEU A 23 -21.66 -21.26 -8.29
C LEU A 23 -20.61 -21.69 -9.33
N GLY A 24 -19.66 -20.82 -9.66
CA GLY A 24 -18.62 -21.09 -10.63
C GLY A 24 -17.45 -20.11 -10.56
N LYS A 25 -16.34 -20.48 -11.20
CA LYS A 25 -15.07 -19.72 -11.18
C LYS A 25 -15.23 -18.28 -11.67
N LEU A 26 -15.88 -18.10 -12.82
CA LEU A 26 -16.10 -16.77 -13.41
C LEU A 26 -16.93 -15.88 -12.48
N GLN A 27 -18.06 -16.41 -12.01
CA GLN A 27 -18.92 -15.70 -11.06
C GLN A 27 -18.19 -15.33 -9.77
N ALA A 28 -17.28 -16.19 -9.27
CA ALA A 28 -16.48 -15.89 -8.08
C ALA A 28 -15.55 -14.69 -8.30
N ILE A 29 -14.90 -14.60 -9.46
CA ILE A 29 -14.02 -13.48 -9.80
C ILE A 29 -14.83 -12.20 -9.97
N GLU A 30 -15.96 -12.24 -10.69
CA GLU A 30 -16.86 -11.10 -10.84
C GLU A 30 -17.40 -10.62 -9.49
N TYR A 31 -17.76 -11.56 -8.61
CA TYR A 31 -18.20 -11.24 -7.25
C TYR A 31 -17.09 -10.58 -6.44
N ALA A 32 -15.85 -11.07 -6.54
CA ALA A 32 -14.70 -10.45 -5.88
C ALA A 32 -14.48 -9.02 -6.37
N TYR A 33 -14.50 -8.77 -7.69
CA TYR A 33 -14.44 -7.41 -8.24
C TYR A 33 -15.60 -6.53 -7.77
N TYR A 34 -16.81 -7.06 -7.71
CA TYR A 34 -17.98 -6.30 -7.29
C TYR A 34 -17.89 -5.87 -5.81
N GLN A 35 -17.39 -6.75 -4.94
CA GLN A 35 -17.26 -6.50 -3.50
C GLN A 35 -16.02 -5.70 -3.13
N LEU A 36 -14.88 -5.99 -3.77
CA LEU A 36 -13.58 -5.45 -3.44
C LEU A 36 -12.85 -5.01 -4.72
N ASN A 37 -13.08 -3.74 -5.06
CA ASN A 37 -12.40 -2.96 -6.10
C ASN A 37 -11.90 -1.62 -5.54
N GLU A 38 -11.09 -0.91 -6.32
CA GLU A 38 -10.50 0.39 -5.97
C GLU A 38 -11.54 1.41 -5.45
N GLY A 39 -12.69 1.51 -6.11
CA GLY A 39 -13.75 2.45 -5.74
C GLY A 39 -14.58 2.04 -4.52
N SER A 40 -14.45 0.78 -4.08
CA SER A 40 -15.19 0.24 -2.93
C SER A 40 -14.41 0.34 -1.63
N ILE A 41 -13.07 0.37 -1.66
CA ILE A 41 -12.22 0.42 -0.48
C ILE A 41 -12.40 1.76 0.25
N GLN A 42 -12.51 1.69 1.58
CA GLN A 42 -12.56 2.84 2.50
C GLN A 42 -11.43 2.72 3.52
N LEU A 43 -10.21 2.84 3.02
CA LEU A 43 -9.02 2.58 3.83
C LEU A 43 -8.16 3.85 3.83
N ASP A 44 -8.22 4.60 4.93
CA ASP A 44 -7.45 5.84 5.11
C ASP A 44 -6.06 5.57 5.70
N GLN A 45 -5.92 4.47 6.45
CA GLN A 45 -4.71 4.12 7.17
C GLN A 45 -4.51 2.60 7.22
N VAL A 46 -3.25 2.17 7.14
CA VAL A 46 -2.81 0.81 7.40
C VAL A 46 -1.79 0.82 8.54
N ASN A 47 -1.93 -0.10 9.49
CA ASN A 47 -0.95 -0.31 10.54
C ASN A 47 -0.04 -1.46 10.13
N LEU A 48 1.25 -1.17 9.96
CA LEU A 48 2.29 -2.17 9.72
C LEU A 48 3.09 -2.38 11.00
N ILE A 49 3.66 -3.56 11.13
CA ILE A 49 4.54 -3.94 12.23
C ILE A 49 5.96 -4.03 11.69
N ASP A 50 6.91 -3.40 12.38
CA ASP A 50 8.33 -3.51 12.06
C ASP A 50 8.95 -4.80 12.63
N GLU A 51 10.24 -4.99 12.38
CA GLU A 51 11.01 -6.16 12.87
C GLU A 51 11.09 -6.23 14.40
N SER A 52 10.90 -5.11 15.10
CA SER A 52 10.91 -5.02 16.57
C SER A 52 9.52 -5.30 17.16
N GLY A 53 8.49 -5.49 16.33
CA GLY A 53 7.11 -5.69 16.78
C GLY A 53 6.33 -4.37 17.00
N VAL A 54 6.92 -3.23 16.67
CA VAL A 54 6.29 -1.90 16.86
C VAL A 54 5.31 -1.63 15.72
N ARG A 55 4.11 -1.20 16.09
CA ARG A 55 3.08 -0.79 15.12
C ARG A 55 3.36 0.64 14.64
N GLN A 56 3.57 0.78 13.34
CA GLN A 56 3.72 2.05 12.65
C GLN A 56 2.49 2.32 11.77
N PRO A 57 1.83 3.49 11.94
CA PRO A 57 0.75 3.90 11.06
C PRO A 57 1.29 4.44 9.72
N PHE A 58 0.64 4.04 8.64
CA PHE A 58 0.83 4.54 7.29
C PHE A 58 -0.50 5.06 6.76
N MET A 59 -0.53 6.31 6.31
CA MET A 59 -1.69 6.84 5.60
C MET A 59 -1.73 6.24 4.20
N VAL A 60 -2.92 5.86 3.74
CA VAL A 60 -3.15 5.43 2.37
C VAL A 60 -3.49 6.66 1.55
N ASP A 61 -2.61 7.00 0.60
CA ASP A 61 -2.88 8.11 -0.31
C ASP A 61 -3.71 7.65 -1.50
N GLN A 62 -3.45 6.44 -1.99
CA GLN A 62 -4.15 5.90 -3.14
C GLN A 62 -4.15 4.37 -3.13
N VAL A 63 -5.28 3.78 -3.54
CA VAL A 63 -5.33 2.39 -4.00
C VAL A 63 -4.89 2.41 -5.47
N GLU A 64 -3.69 1.89 -5.76
CA GLU A 64 -3.09 1.94 -7.11
C GLU A 64 -3.71 0.88 -8.04
N SER A 65 -3.93 -0.35 -7.56
CA SER A 65 -4.66 -1.38 -8.31
C SER A 65 -5.26 -2.48 -7.43
N ILE A 66 -6.29 -3.16 -7.95
CA ILE A 66 -6.79 -4.44 -7.43
C ILE A 66 -7.06 -5.39 -8.59
N ASP A 67 -6.37 -6.53 -8.59
CA ASP A 67 -6.43 -7.50 -9.67
C ASP A 67 -6.75 -8.90 -9.14
N TRP A 68 -7.85 -9.49 -9.60
CA TRP A 68 -8.24 -10.86 -9.27
C TRP A 68 -7.87 -11.78 -10.43
N THR A 69 -7.03 -12.77 -10.18
CA THR A 69 -6.33 -13.54 -11.23
C THR A 69 -6.82 -14.97 -11.35
N ASP A 70 -7.23 -15.59 -10.25
CA ASP A 70 -7.65 -16.98 -10.23
C ASP A 70 -8.74 -17.22 -9.20
N ALA A 71 -9.51 -18.29 -9.40
CA ALA A 71 -10.46 -18.77 -8.41
C ALA A 71 -10.50 -20.30 -8.43
N ALA A 72 -10.45 -20.89 -7.24
CA ALA A 72 -10.52 -22.33 -7.02
C ALA A 72 -11.69 -22.65 -6.08
N PHE A 73 -12.38 -23.76 -6.35
CA PHE A 73 -13.42 -24.23 -5.45
C PHE A 73 -12.80 -24.59 -4.09
N SER A 74 -13.43 -24.14 -3.01
CA SER A 74 -13.09 -24.54 -1.65
C SER A 74 -13.97 -25.72 -1.26
N GLU A 75 -13.39 -26.75 -0.64
CA GLU A 75 -14.12 -27.96 -0.22
C GLU A 75 -15.28 -27.69 0.75
N ASN A 76 -15.30 -26.49 1.34
CA ASN A 76 -16.40 -25.98 2.15
C ASN A 76 -17.50 -25.40 1.25
N SER A 77 -18.70 -25.99 1.33
CA SER A 77 -19.92 -25.71 0.54
C SER A 77 -20.01 -24.32 -0.11
N ASN A 78 -20.10 -24.30 -1.45
CA ASN A 78 -20.39 -23.14 -2.32
C ASN A 78 -19.45 -21.93 -2.19
N LEU A 79 -18.25 -22.12 -1.63
CA LEU A 79 -17.25 -21.07 -1.54
C LEU A 79 -16.15 -21.27 -2.59
N PHE A 80 -15.71 -20.16 -3.14
CA PHE A 80 -14.55 -20.09 -4.00
C PHE A 80 -13.46 -19.27 -3.32
N LYS A 81 -12.23 -19.77 -3.38
CA LYS A 81 -11.02 -19.08 -2.99
C LYS A 81 -10.51 -18.31 -4.20
N VAL A 82 -10.78 -17.01 -4.24
CA VAL A 82 -10.30 -16.09 -5.26
C VAL A 82 -8.94 -15.56 -4.85
N GLN A 83 -7.98 -15.55 -5.77
CA GLN A 83 -6.64 -15.01 -5.56
C GLN A 83 -6.46 -13.72 -6.34
N GLY A 84 -5.69 -12.81 -5.77
CA GLY A 84 -5.44 -11.52 -6.38
C GLY A 84 -4.32 -10.73 -5.72
N SER A 85 -4.14 -9.51 -6.18
CA SER A 85 -3.20 -8.55 -5.64
C SER A 85 -3.86 -7.20 -5.38
N ILE A 86 -3.41 -6.55 -4.31
CA ILE A 86 -3.80 -5.18 -3.96
C ILE A 86 -2.51 -4.36 -3.88
N GLN A 87 -2.47 -3.24 -4.59
CA GLN A 87 -1.37 -2.30 -4.56
C GLN A 87 -1.83 -0.98 -3.94
N LEU A 88 -1.12 -0.51 -2.92
CA LEU A 88 -1.40 0.75 -2.23
C LEU A 88 -0.19 1.69 -2.27
N LEU A 89 -0.45 2.96 -2.53
CA LEU A 89 0.49 4.03 -2.25
C LEU A 89 0.29 4.50 -0.80
N LEU A 90 1.32 4.34 -0.01
CA LEU A 90 1.37 4.71 1.39
C LEU A 90 2.27 5.93 1.61
N ARG A 91 1.92 6.75 2.60
CA ARG A 91 2.81 7.76 3.17
C ARG A 91 2.92 7.62 4.68
N THR A 92 4.07 7.98 5.22
CA THR A 92 4.29 8.10 6.67
C THR A 92 5.05 9.39 6.96
N LYS A 93 4.78 9.99 8.11
CA LYS A 93 5.46 11.21 8.56
C LYS A 93 6.86 10.85 9.03
N ILE A 94 7.82 11.73 8.73
CA ILE A 94 9.17 11.61 9.24
C ILE A 94 9.54 12.85 10.05
N ASP A 95 10.19 12.62 11.20
CA ASP A 95 10.59 13.68 12.11
C ASP A 95 12.01 14.17 11.81
N SER A 96 12.84 13.34 11.18
CA SER A 96 14.20 13.71 10.79
C SER A 96 14.65 13.10 9.45
N GLN A 97 15.69 13.71 8.85
CA GLN A 97 16.38 13.15 7.68
C GLN A 97 17.04 11.79 7.99
N ARG A 98 17.36 11.52 9.26
CA ARG A 98 17.91 10.22 9.69
C ARG A 98 16.85 9.12 9.57
N ASP A 99 15.62 9.42 9.93
CA ASP A 99 14.49 8.48 9.81
C ASP A 99 14.23 8.15 8.35
N LYS A 100 14.34 9.14 7.45
CA LYS A 100 14.25 8.93 6.00
C LYS A 100 15.22 7.89 5.45
N LEU A 101 16.42 7.79 6.03
CA LEU A 101 17.45 6.82 5.63
C LEU A 101 17.28 5.45 6.31
N ALA A 102 16.62 5.41 7.47
CA ALA A 102 16.36 4.18 8.22
C ALA A 102 15.12 3.42 7.71
N LEU A 103 14.09 4.14 7.27
CA LEU A 103 12.83 3.57 6.78
C LEU A 103 13.03 2.51 5.67
N PRO A 104 13.84 2.76 4.61
CA PRO A 104 14.08 1.74 3.58
C PRO A 104 14.81 0.49 4.04
N ARG A 105 15.45 0.53 5.21
CA ARG A 105 16.19 -0.61 5.78
C ARG A 105 15.32 -1.44 6.72
N THR A 106 14.14 -0.95 7.09
CA THR A 106 13.24 -1.61 8.03
C THR A 106 12.20 -2.40 7.25
N THR A 107 12.06 -3.69 7.56
CA THR A 107 10.97 -4.50 7.01
C THR A 107 9.68 -4.23 7.75
N TYR A 108 8.62 -3.89 7.01
CA TYR A 108 7.29 -3.66 7.56
C TYR A 108 6.32 -4.73 7.07
N ARG A 109 5.51 -5.28 7.98
CA ARG A 109 4.54 -6.35 7.70
C ARG A 109 3.16 -6.08 8.27
N LEU A 110 2.12 -6.53 7.58
CA LEU A 110 0.77 -6.54 8.11
C LEU A 110 0.71 -7.46 9.34
N PRO A 111 -0.03 -7.06 10.40
CA PRO A 111 -0.09 -7.81 11.65
C PRO A 111 -0.68 -9.20 11.44
N ARG A 112 -0.02 -10.22 12.00
CA ARG A 112 -0.55 -11.60 12.00
C ARG A 112 -1.77 -11.70 12.92
N SER A 113 -2.73 -12.54 12.53
CA SER A 113 -3.85 -12.89 13.41
C SER A 113 -3.38 -13.82 14.52
N ILE A 114 -3.85 -13.56 15.75
CA ILE A 114 -3.56 -14.35 16.95
C ILE A 114 -4.11 -15.78 16.82
N ILE A 115 -5.13 -15.99 15.98
CA ILE A 115 -5.92 -17.24 15.97
C ILE A 115 -5.29 -18.35 15.12
N LYS A 116 -4.55 -18.03 14.04
CA LYS A 116 -4.09 -19.04 13.06
C LYS A 116 -2.66 -18.86 12.53
N ASP A 117 -1.85 -17.99 13.14
CA ASP A 117 -0.53 -17.55 12.61
C ASP A 117 -0.57 -17.11 11.13
N LYS A 118 -1.77 -16.76 10.66
CA LYS A 118 -2.07 -16.29 9.31
C LYS A 118 -2.40 -14.81 9.39
N THR A 119 -1.93 -14.03 8.43
CA THR A 119 -2.30 -12.62 8.35
C THR A 119 -3.67 -12.52 7.69
N ILE A 120 -4.69 -12.16 8.50
CA ILE A 120 -6.01 -11.80 7.99
C ILE A 120 -6.09 -10.28 8.00
N TRP A 121 -6.29 -9.70 6.83
CA TRP A 121 -6.48 -8.27 6.67
C TRP A 121 -7.97 -7.96 6.50
N VAL A 122 -8.48 -7.10 7.38
CA VAL A 122 -9.84 -6.59 7.30
C VAL A 122 -9.78 -5.29 6.52
N ILE A 123 -10.34 -5.29 5.31
CA ILE A 123 -10.37 -4.11 4.44
C ILE A 123 -11.77 -3.51 4.54
N PRO A 124 -11.92 -2.31 5.12
CA PRO A 124 -13.21 -1.63 5.12
C PRO A 124 -13.62 -1.30 3.68
N THR A 125 -14.89 -1.53 3.37
CA THR A 125 -15.47 -1.17 2.08
C THR A 125 -16.81 -0.46 2.29
N LYS A 126 -17.30 0.24 1.26
CA LYS A 126 -18.61 0.91 1.26
C LYS A 126 -19.80 -0.03 1.52
N ARG A 127 -19.61 -1.35 1.40
CA ARG A 127 -20.66 -2.36 1.55
C ARG A 127 -20.47 -3.10 2.87
N MET A 128 -19.56 -4.07 2.83
CA MET A 128 -19.21 -4.92 3.96
C MET A 128 -17.69 -5.05 4.03
N PRO A 129 -17.10 -5.08 5.24
CA PRO A 129 -15.67 -5.34 5.38
C PRO A 129 -15.28 -6.64 4.67
N ALA A 130 -14.25 -6.57 3.83
CA ALA A 130 -13.70 -7.73 3.17
C ALA A 130 -12.63 -8.35 4.07
N PHE A 131 -12.76 -9.64 4.36
CA PHE A 131 -11.77 -10.41 5.11
C PHE A 131 -10.91 -11.18 4.13
N VAL A 132 -9.67 -10.75 3.95
CA VAL A 132 -8.74 -11.37 3.02
C VAL A 132 -7.57 -12.01 3.76
N HIS A 133 -7.15 -13.17 3.30
CA HIS A 133 -5.94 -13.82 3.76
C HIS A 133 -4.75 -13.28 2.98
N VAL A 134 -3.79 -12.68 3.66
CA VAL A 134 -2.55 -12.18 3.05
C VAL A 134 -1.60 -13.35 2.86
N MET A 135 -1.32 -13.66 1.60
CA MET A 135 -0.43 -14.75 1.20
C MET A 135 1.02 -14.29 1.16
N ASN A 136 1.25 -13.09 0.63
CA ASN A 136 2.56 -12.46 0.54
C ASN A 136 2.41 -10.94 0.54
N GLN A 137 3.48 -10.23 0.86
CA GLN A 137 3.54 -8.78 0.72
C GLN A 137 4.96 -8.27 0.53
N THR A 138 5.08 -7.14 -0.16
CA THR A 138 6.32 -6.38 -0.29
C THR A 138 6.05 -4.89 -0.09
N LEU A 139 7.01 -4.18 0.47
CA LEU A 139 6.96 -2.73 0.64
C LEU A 139 8.16 -2.10 -0.05
N GLU A 140 7.92 -1.24 -1.02
CA GLU A 140 8.95 -0.61 -1.83
C GLU A 140 8.96 0.90 -1.61
N TRP A 141 10.05 1.43 -1.09
CA TRP A 141 10.17 2.85 -0.79
C TRP A 141 10.42 3.67 -2.06
N LYS A 142 9.61 4.71 -2.28
CA LYS A 142 9.82 5.71 -3.33
C LYS A 142 10.94 6.67 -2.87
N ILE A 143 12.19 6.22 -2.95
CA ILE A 143 13.36 7.05 -2.65
C ILE A 143 13.37 8.19 -3.68
N ALA A 144 13.19 9.42 -3.21
CA ALA A 144 12.99 10.59 -4.05
C ALA A 144 14.22 10.90 -4.93
N LYS A 145 14.33 10.26 -6.10
CA LYS A 145 15.17 10.76 -7.22
C LYS A 145 14.68 12.10 -7.78
N LYS A 146 13.50 12.59 -7.34
CA LYS A 146 12.92 13.88 -7.74
C LYS A 146 13.50 15.09 -6.99
N ALA A 147 14.10 14.91 -5.80
CA ALA A 147 14.72 16.03 -5.09
C ALA A 147 15.99 16.54 -5.80
N GLU A 148 16.75 15.64 -6.41
CA GLU A 148 18.00 15.99 -7.12
C GLU A 148 17.75 16.71 -8.45
N LYS A 149 16.65 16.38 -9.16
CA LYS A 149 16.24 17.10 -10.38
C LYS A 149 15.67 18.48 -10.08
N ALA A 150 14.92 18.64 -8.99
CA ALA A 150 14.40 19.94 -8.58
C ALA A 150 15.51 20.88 -8.09
N GLU A 151 16.47 20.38 -7.31
CA GLU A 151 17.62 21.18 -6.85
C GLU A 151 18.58 21.54 -8.00
N LYS A 152 18.79 20.64 -8.97
CA LYS A 152 19.55 20.94 -10.20
C LYS A 152 18.82 21.94 -11.11
N ALA A 153 17.49 21.86 -11.22
CA ALA A 153 16.70 22.83 -11.99
C ALA A 153 16.69 24.22 -11.33
N GLU A 154 16.57 24.29 -10.01
CA GLU A 154 16.61 25.57 -9.27
C GLU A 154 18.01 26.21 -9.29
N LYS A 155 19.08 25.41 -9.20
CA LYS A 155 20.46 25.91 -9.37
C LYS A 155 20.73 26.36 -10.82
N ALA A 156 20.19 25.66 -11.82
CA ALA A 156 20.32 26.07 -13.22
C ALA A 156 19.58 27.38 -13.50
N GLU A 157 18.37 27.57 -12.96
CA GLU A 157 17.59 28.79 -13.14
C GLU A 157 18.24 30.00 -12.45
N LYS A 158 18.81 29.80 -11.25
CA LYS A 158 19.58 30.84 -10.54
C LYS A 158 20.87 31.21 -11.28
N ALA A 159 21.59 30.24 -11.85
CA ALA A 159 22.81 30.52 -12.63
C ALA A 159 22.52 31.34 -13.91
N VAL A 160 21.39 31.06 -14.58
CA VAL A 160 20.96 31.82 -15.76
C VAL A 160 20.57 33.26 -15.39
N LYS A 161 19.87 33.48 -14.28
CA LYS A 161 19.53 34.85 -13.82
C LYS A 161 20.75 35.69 -13.45
N VAL A 162 21.79 35.07 -12.89
CA VAL A 162 23.05 35.76 -12.54
C VAL A 162 23.82 36.17 -13.79
N LEU A 163 23.84 35.36 -14.85
CA LEU A 163 24.51 35.69 -16.11
C LEU A 163 23.79 36.81 -16.89
N VAL A 164 22.46 36.92 -16.77
CA VAL A 164 21.67 37.97 -17.44
C VAL A 164 21.78 39.34 -16.74
N GLN A 165 22.22 39.40 -15.49
CA GLN A 165 22.39 40.66 -14.74
C GLN A 165 23.80 41.29 -14.85
N VAL A 166 24.76 40.59 -15.47
CA VAL A 166 26.17 41.02 -15.53
C VAL A 166 26.63 41.32 -16.97
N GLY A 167 25.74 41.18 -17.97
CA GLY A 167 25.94 41.62 -19.36
C GLY A 167 25.09 42.84 -19.70
#